data_AF-A0A9P1CXQ3-F1
#
_entry.id   AF-A0A9P1CXQ3-F1
#
_cell.length_a   1.000
_cell.length_b   1.000
_cell.length_c   1.000
_cell.angle_alpha   90.00
_cell.angle_beta   90.00
_cell.angle_gamma   90.00
#
_symmetry.space_group_name_H-M   'P 1'
#
loop_
_entity.id
_entity.type
_entity.pdbx_description
1 polymer ?
#
loop_
_entity_poly.entity_id
_entity_poly.type
_entity_poly.pdbx_seq_one_letter_code
_entity_poly.pdbx_strand_id
1 'polypeptide(L)'
;MVKVKGETVKLGKPRDFPTYGWDNEYGQRMVEVPDFEASKYMVSNGDFWQFVAAGGYSTQNYWSEDGWNWRKFRNMKWPFFWVQDGPQGSMQFKLRTIFEEIDMQWSWPVDVNYHEAKAYCAWKSEQDGRQGTEAYRVITEAEHHLIRHPEARPEKMVAVRDDPALRLGGMDFPTGASANANLAFASQSPVDAMPASPTGHHDAMGNAWEWTEDHFNPLENFEVHYTYDDFSTPCFDGRHHMIMGGSFASKSDNGASGFCRFHFRPHFLQHSGFRLVSSNSPAPARHLEQLNMQGEATADAAVSTSAAGTGAAVAGHAGYETQRLVDQYLGLHFPASGANEVDPILSHPNAPEHALRFPQRVAQLLLEVLGVDFSQAFIDAAERMRKGEAIRFKIPLEGGLEAEVTAQHEANVDAAARERVRFQTGDACRLKDQTAELGTFDGAVLANLLCRLPDPVACLDGLAALIRPNGAVVIVTPFSWLEDFTPKSKWLGGYEENGEAVHSKDQLQKLMEARGFTKLSQQKLPLVIREHQRKYQYIVPEATVWRR
;
A
#
# COMPACT_ATOMS: atom_id res chain seq x y z
N MET A 1 9.95 -23.82 25.93
CA MET A 1 10.65 -22.63 26.40
C MET A 1 12.12 -22.96 26.55
N VAL A 2 13.02 -22.02 26.23
CA VAL A 2 14.47 -22.12 26.39
C VAL A 2 14.91 -21.00 27.33
N LYS A 3 15.75 -21.32 28.32
CA LYS A 3 16.22 -20.35 29.31
C LYS A 3 17.36 -19.50 28.74
N VAL A 4 17.31 -18.21 29.00
CA VAL A 4 18.33 -17.24 28.60
C VAL A 4 18.84 -16.55 29.85
N LYS A 5 20.18 -16.54 30.00
CA LYS A 5 20.83 -15.82 31.10
C LYS A 5 20.78 -14.32 30.79
N GLY A 6 20.35 -13.54 31.78
CA GLY A 6 20.33 -12.09 31.71
C GLY A 6 21.73 -11.50 31.60
N GLU A 7 21.85 -10.39 30.87
CA GLU A 7 23.09 -9.66 30.60
C GLU A 7 22.74 -8.19 30.34
N THR A 8 23.71 -7.29 30.56
CA THR A 8 23.59 -5.90 30.13
C THR A 8 23.71 -5.80 28.61
N VAL A 9 22.66 -5.33 27.94
CA VAL A 9 22.63 -5.12 26.49
C VAL A 9 22.89 -3.66 26.15
N LYS A 10 23.80 -3.43 25.19
CA LYS A 10 24.02 -2.10 24.60
C LYS A 10 23.20 -1.95 23.33
N LEU A 11 22.34 -0.94 23.31
CA LEU A 11 21.57 -0.53 22.13
C LEU A 11 22.22 0.67 21.46
N GLY A 12 22.05 0.79 20.15
CA GLY A 12 22.43 1.94 19.35
C GLY A 12 23.55 1.69 18.35
N LYS A 13 23.40 2.29 17.17
CA LYS A 13 24.37 2.30 16.09
C LYS A 13 25.43 3.38 16.33
N PRO A 14 26.74 3.05 16.26
CA PRO A 14 27.79 4.07 16.31
C PRO A 14 27.64 5.09 15.17
N ARG A 15 27.81 6.39 15.46
CA ARG A 15 27.69 7.45 14.44
C ARG A 15 28.75 7.36 13.35
N ASP A 16 29.92 6.82 13.69
CA ASP A 16 31.03 6.58 12.77
C ASP A 16 30.98 5.19 12.12
N PHE A 17 29.91 4.40 12.36
CA PHE A 17 29.74 3.13 11.68
C PHE A 17 29.59 3.38 10.16
N PRO A 18 30.34 2.68 9.31
CA PRO A 18 30.49 3.02 7.89
C PRO A 18 29.30 2.63 7.00
N THR A 19 28.07 2.78 7.49
CA THR A 19 26.82 2.62 6.71
C THR A 19 25.71 3.57 7.13
N TYR A 20 24.77 3.78 6.20
CA TYR A 20 23.53 4.48 6.44
C TYR A 20 22.69 3.78 7.52
N GLY A 21 21.97 4.56 8.33
CA GLY A 21 20.97 4.10 9.29
C GLY A 21 19.94 5.19 9.52
N TRP A 22 18.78 4.83 10.04
CA TRP A 22 17.77 5.83 10.40
C TRP A 22 18.12 6.52 11.71
N ASP A 23 17.63 7.75 11.91
CA ASP A 23 17.89 8.56 13.10
C ASP A 23 17.60 7.84 14.42
N ASN A 24 16.53 7.03 14.46
CA ASN A 24 16.16 6.23 15.63
C ASN A 24 17.15 5.13 15.99
N GLU A 25 18.03 4.71 15.07
CA GLU A 25 19.06 3.70 15.33
C GLU A 25 20.26 4.30 16.08
N TYR A 26 20.47 5.62 15.98
CA TYR A 26 21.60 6.31 16.59
C TYR A 26 21.30 6.76 18.02
N GLY A 27 22.39 7.00 18.76
CA GLY A 27 22.36 7.22 20.20
C GLY A 27 22.85 5.98 20.93
N GLN A 28 22.66 5.93 22.24
CA GLN A 28 23.00 4.74 23.01
C GLN A 28 22.06 4.53 24.19
N ARG A 29 21.92 3.28 24.62
CA ARG A 29 21.29 2.94 25.89
C ARG A 29 21.87 1.61 26.41
N MET A 30 22.12 1.55 27.71
CA MET A 30 22.44 0.30 28.40
C MET A 30 21.18 -0.21 29.09
N VAL A 31 20.83 -1.47 28.85
CA VAL A 31 19.64 -2.12 29.44
C VAL A 31 20.06 -3.35 30.21
N GLU A 32 19.78 -3.39 31.50
CA GLU A 32 19.95 -4.58 32.33
C GLU A 32 18.82 -5.56 32.05
N VAL A 33 19.11 -6.68 31.39
CA VAL A 33 18.12 -7.72 31.08
C VAL A 33 18.17 -8.81 32.15
N PRO A 34 17.07 -9.09 32.88
CA PRO A 34 17.03 -10.19 33.84
C PRO A 34 17.02 -11.55 33.14
N ASP A 35 17.22 -12.63 33.90
CA ASP A 35 17.00 -13.98 33.37
C ASP A 35 15.55 -14.13 32.88
N PHE A 36 15.38 -14.77 31.73
CA PHE A 36 14.07 -15.02 31.14
C PHE A 36 14.06 -16.36 30.41
N GLU A 37 12.88 -16.76 29.96
CA GLU A 37 12.72 -17.86 29.01
C GLU A 37 11.92 -17.40 27.80
N ALA A 38 12.31 -17.86 26.61
CA ALA A 38 11.59 -17.59 25.37
C ALA A 38 11.21 -18.89 24.65
N SER A 39 10.18 -18.86 23.81
CA SER A 39 9.83 -20.03 22.98
C SER A 39 10.94 -20.27 21.94
N LYS A 40 11.26 -21.55 21.74
CA LYS A 40 12.31 -22.00 20.81
C LYS A 40 12.09 -21.46 19.40
N TYR A 41 10.83 -21.47 18.98
CA TYR A 41 10.33 -21.03 17.69
C TYR A 41 9.42 -19.81 17.90
N MET A 42 9.24 -19.02 16.85
CA MET A 42 8.11 -18.11 16.75
C MET A 42 6.80 -18.91 16.81
N VAL A 43 5.70 -18.28 17.23
CA VAL A 43 4.38 -18.92 17.22
C VAL A 43 4.00 -19.23 15.78
N SER A 44 3.76 -20.51 15.50
CA SER A 44 3.39 -20.96 14.16
C SER A 44 1.89 -20.78 13.87
N ASN A 45 1.49 -20.88 12.60
CA ASN A 45 0.08 -20.95 12.23
C ASN A 45 -0.66 -22.09 12.97
N GLY A 46 0.00 -23.24 13.16
CA GLY A 46 -0.56 -24.39 13.87
C GLY A 46 -0.73 -24.16 15.36
N ASP A 47 0.20 -23.45 15.99
CA ASP A 47 0.06 -23.04 17.40
C ASP A 47 -1.08 -22.03 17.55
N PHE A 48 -1.13 -21.03 16.67
CA PHE A 48 -2.15 -19.99 16.69
C PHE A 48 -3.55 -20.54 16.35
N TRP A 49 -3.63 -21.62 15.55
CA TRP A 49 -4.88 -22.31 15.28
C TRP A 49 -5.55 -22.83 16.54
N GLN A 50 -4.78 -23.28 17.53
CA GLN A 50 -5.34 -23.75 18.81
C GLN A 50 -6.06 -22.61 19.55
N PHE A 51 -5.49 -21.39 19.52
CA PHE A 51 -6.13 -20.20 20.06
C PHE A 51 -7.43 -19.85 19.32
N VAL A 52 -7.41 -19.89 17.98
CA VAL A 52 -8.60 -19.65 17.16
C VAL A 52 -9.69 -20.69 17.45
N ALA A 53 -9.32 -21.97 17.48
CA ALA A 53 -10.22 -23.10 17.76
C ALA A 53 -10.81 -23.07 19.18
N ALA A 54 -10.05 -22.58 20.16
CA ALA A 54 -10.52 -22.37 21.53
C ALA A 54 -11.42 -21.13 21.70
N GLY A 55 -11.77 -20.44 20.62
CA GLY A 55 -12.63 -19.25 20.67
C GLY A 55 -11.88 -17.99 21.12
N GLY A 56 -10.56 -17.92 20.92
CA GLY A 56 -9.72 -16.79 21.29
C GLY A 56 -10.21 -15.43 20.76
N TYR A 57 -10.73 -15.40 19.52
CA TYR A 57 -11.32 -14.19 18.94
C TYR A 57 -12.71 -13.86 19.48
N SER A 58 -13.41 -14.78 20.14
CA SER A 58 -14.71 -14.54 20.77
C SER A 58 -14.64 -14.21 22.26
N THR A 59 -13.48 -14.40 22.91
CA THR A 59 -13.32 -14.26 24.36
C THR A 59 -12.64 -12.94 24.71
N GLN A 60 -13.42 -11.94 25.14
CA GLN A 60 -12.93 -10.59 25.44
C GLN A 60 -11.81 -10.55 26.50
N ASN A 61 -11.81 -11.47 27.47
CA ASN A 61 -10.87 -11.47 28.59
C ASN A 61 -9.39 -11.58 28.19
N TYR A 62 -9.11 -12.09 26.99
CA TYR A 62 -7.73 -12.18 26.50
C TYR A 62 -7.23 -10.88 25.86
N TRP A 63 -8.13 -9.95 25.51
CA TRP A 63 -7.80 -8.76 24.75
C TRP A 63 -7.68 -7.53 25.65
N SER A 64 -6.76 -6.62 25.30
CA SER A 64 -6.85 -5.25 25.81
C SER A 64 -8.14 -4.57 25.31
N GLU A 65 -8.54 -3.48 25.96
CA GLU A 65 -9.72 -2.72 25.54
C GLU A 65 -9.61 -2.27 24.07
N ASP A 66 -8.48 -1.65 23.71
CA ASP A 66 -8.21 -1.22 22.33
C ASP A 66 -8.17 -2.40 21.35
N GLY A 67 -7.54 -3.52 21.73
CA GLY A 67 -7.47 -4.72 20.91
C GLY A 67 -8.85 -5.34 20.67
N TRP A 68 -9.70 -5.37 21.70
CA TRP A 68 -11.08 -5.85 21.59
C TRP A 68 -11.93 -4.92 20.72
N ASN A 69 -11.78 -3.61 20.89
CA ASN A 69 -12.47 -2.61 20.06
C ASN A 69 -12.05 -2.70 18.59
N TRP A 70 -10.75 -2.86 18.31
CA TRP A 70 -10.25 -3.13 16.97
C TRP A 70 -10.84 -4.42 16.39
N ARG A 71 -10.79 -5.52 17.14
CA ARG A 71 -11.29 -6.83 16.71
C ARG A 71 -12.78 -6.78 16.37
N LYS A 72 -13.59 -6.10 17.20
CA LYS A 72 -15.03 -5.87 16.96
C LYS A 72 -15.26 -5.01 15.72
N PHE A 73 -14.56 -3.88 15.62
CA PHE A 73 -14.70 -2.94 14.49
C PHE A 73 -14.37 -3.61 13.15
N ARG A 74 -13.29 -4.40 13.11
CA ARG A 74 -12.89 -5.15 11.91
C ARG A 74 -13.66 -6.46 11.71
N ASN A 75 -14.43 -6.89 12.70
CA ASN A 75 -15.14 -8.17 12.72
C ASN A 75 -14.23 -9.38 12.42
N MET A 76 -13.01 -9.35 12.94
CA MET A 76 -12.01 -10.41 12.70
C MET A 76 -12.33 -11.67 13.52
N LYS A 77 -12.09 -12.84 12.91
CA LYS A 77 -12.37 -14.16 13.51
C LYS A 77 -11.15 -15.09 13.54
N TRP A 78 -10.09 -14.71 12.83
CA TRP A 78 -8.83 -15.43 12.65
C TRP A 78 -7.79 -14.45 12.05
N PRO A 79 -6.50 -14.83 11.96
CA PRO A 79 -5.46 -13.97 11.37
C PRO A 79 -5.81 -13.49 9.95
N PHE A 80 -5.41 -12.27 9.61
CA PHE A 80 -5.86 -11.60 8.37
C PHE A 80 -5.54 -12.36 7.08
N PHE A 81 -4.41 -13.05 7.02
CA PHE A 81 -3.98 -13.78 5.82
C PHE A 81 -4.53 -15.21 5.72
N TRP A 82 -5.31 -15.66 6.71
CA TRP A 82 -6.01 -16.94 6.62
C TRP A 82 -7.30 -16.77 5.81
N VAL A 83 -7.38 -17.52 4.71
CA VAL A 83 -8.53 -17.49 3.79
C VAL A 83 -9.37 -18.73 4.05
N GLN A 84 -10.65 -18.55 4.36
CA GLN A 84 -11.54 -19.69 4.59
C GLN A 84 -11.69 -20.53 3.32
N ASP A 85 -11.45 -21.84 3.42
CA ASP A 85 -11.50 -22.78 2.31
C ASP A 85 -12.45 -23.94 2.65
N GLY A 86 -13.75 -23.75 2.40
CA GLY A 86 -14.78 -24.74 2.69
C GLY A 86 -16.11 -24.12 3.14
N PRO A 87 -17.08 -24.93 3.57
CA PRO A 87 -18.37 -24.45 4.06
C PRO A 87 -18.23 -23.46 5.22
N GLN A 88 -19.22 -22.59 5.38
CA GLN A 88 -19.21 -21.61 6.47
C GLN A 88 -19.11 -22.32 7.83
N GLY A 89 -18.08 -21.99 8.62
CA GLY A 89 -17.85 -22.60 9.94
C GLY A 89 -17.02 -23.88 9.93
N SER A 90 -16.53 -24.36 8.78
CA SER A 90 -15.71 -25.58 8.70
C SER A 90 -14.33 -25.46 9.37
N MET A 91 -13.89 -24.25 9.72
CA MET A 91 -12.54 -23.95 10.23
C MET A 91 -11.40 -24.49 9.34
N GLN A 92 -11.69 -24.63 8.05
CA GLN A 92 -10.70 -24.98 7.03
C GLN A 92 -10.17 -23.69 6.41
N PHE A 93 -8.86 -23.61 6.25
CA PHE A 93 -8.17 -22.41 5.81
C PHE A 93 -7.10 -22.72 4.77
N LYS A 94 -6.91 -21.77 3.85
CA LYS A 94 -5.73 -21.57 3.01
C LYS A 94 -4.92 -20.39 3.56
N LEU A 95 -3.69 -20.27 3.11
CA LEU A 95 -2.81 -19.14 3.43
C LEU A 95 -2.66 -18.23 2.21
N ARG A 96 -3.02 -16.95 2.35
CA ARG A 96 -2.71 -15.94 1.33
C ARG A 96 -1.27 -15.47 1.49
N THR A 97 -0.45 -15.75 0.48
CA THR A 97 0.92 -15.23 0.35
C THR A 97 0.93 -13.98 -0.56
N ILE A 98 2.11 -13.45 -0.90
CA ILE A 98 2.24 -12.24 -1.74
C ILE A 98 1.57 -12.41 -3.11
N PHE A 99 1.73 -13.58 -3.74
CA PHE A 99 1.34 -13.78 -5.15
C PHE A 99 0.17 -14.74 -5.35
N GLU A 100 -0.16 -15.58 -4.37
CA GLU A 100 -1.21 -16.59 -4.49
C GLU A 100 -1.75 -17.06 -3.13
N GLU A 101 -2.89 -17.75 -3.18
CA GLU A 101 -3.45 -18.49 -2.04
C GLU A 101 -3.02 -19.95 -2.13
N ILE A 102 -2.27 -20.43 -1.13
CA ILE A 102 -1.74 -21.79 -1.06
C ILE A 102 -2.43 -22.60 0.05
N ASP A 103 -2.20 -23.92 0.04
CA ASP A 103 -2.58 -24.77 1.17
C ASP A 103 -1.95 -24.28 2.46
N MET A 104 -2.67 -24.40 3.58
CA MET A 104 -2.23 -23.84 4.85
C MET A 104 -0.87 -24.39 5.29
N GLN A 105 0.07 -23.46 5.52
CA GLN A 105 1.41 -23.76 5.99
C GLN A 105 1.45 -23.69 7.53
N TRP A 106 1.03 -24.77 8.19
CA TRP A 106 0.87 -24.80 9.65
C TRP A 106 2.19 -24.60 10.43
N SER A 107 3.32 -24.95 9.84
CA SER A 107 4.64 -24.79 10.47
C SER A 107 5.30 -23.44 10.20
N TRP A 108 4.70 -22.57 9.39
CA TRP A 108 5.20 -21.21 9.16
C TRP A 108 4.82 -20.29 10.32
N PRO A 109 5.57 -19.21 10.58
CA PRO A 109 5.18 -18.22 11.57
C PRO A 109 3.80 -17.64 11.23
N VAL A 110 3.01 -17.35 12.26
CA VAL A 110 1.72 -16.68 12.07
C VAL A 110 1.93 -15.18 11.86
N ASP A 111 1.30 -14.62 10.82
CA ASP A 111 1.26 -13.17 10.59
C ASP A 111 0.07 -12.55 11.34
N VAL A 112 0.35 -11.79 12.39
CA VAL A 112 -0.64 -11.16 13.28
C VAL A 112 -0.22 -9.75 13.67
N ASN A 113 -1.17 -8.94 14.11
CA ASN A 113 -0.86 -7.65 14.72
C ASN A 113 -0.51 -7.78 16.22
N TYR A 114 -0.11 -6.66 16.85
CA TYR A 114 0.28 -6.65 18.26
C TYR A 114 -0.86 -7.06 19.20
N HIS A 115 -2.09 -6.63 18.93
CA HIS A 115 -3.24 -6.99 19.76
C HIS A 115 -3.53 -8.49 19.76
N GLU A 116 -3.45 -9.12 18.59
CA GLU A 116 -3.60 -10.56 18.40
C GLU A 116 -2.49 -11.33 19.11
N ALA A 117 -1.23 -10.87 19.00
CA ALA A 117 -0.09 -11.46 19.70
C ALA A 117 -0.28 -11.40 21.23
N LYS A 118 -0.66 -10.23 21.78
CA LYS A 118 -0.94 -10.08 23.21
C LYS A 118 -2.12 -10.93 23.68
N ALA A 119 -3.17 -11.06 22.86
CA ALA A 119 -4.32 -11.90 23.19
C ALA A 119 -3.95 -13.38 23.24
N TYR A 120 -3.12 -13.85 22.31
CA TYR A 120 -2.57 -15.20 22.36
C TYR A 120 -1.71 -15.42 23.61
N CYS A 121 -0.83 -14.47 23.96
CA CYS A 121 -0.03 -14.54 25.18
C CYS A 121 -0.92 -14.66 26.44
N ALA A 122 -1.97 -13.86 26.55
CA ALA A 122 -2.91 -13.92 27.67
C ALA A 122 -3.63 -15.29 27.74
N TRP A 123 -4.16 -15.76 26.61
CA TRP A 123 -4.78 -17.09 26.53
C TRP A 123 -3.81 -18.20 26.93
N LYS A 124 -2.61 -18.20 26.36
CA LYS A 124 -1.62 -19.25 26.62
C LYS A 124 -1.12 -19.23 28.06
N SER A 125 -1.06 -18.05 28.69
CA SER A 125 -0.75 -17.92 30.12
C SER A 125 -1.81 -18.60 30.98
N GLU A 126 -3.09 -18.37 30.68
CA GLU A 126 -4.19 -19.03 31.37
C GLU A 126 -4.14 -20.56 31.21
N GLN A 127 -3.94 -21.03 29.97
CA GLN A 127 -3.86 -22.47 29.68
C GLN A 127 -2.71 -23.16 30.42
N ASP A 128 -1.57 -22.48 30.56
CA ASP A 128 -0.38 -23.02 31.20
C ASP A 128 -0.30 -22.65 32.70
N GLY A 129 -1.34 -22.01 33.26
CA GLY A 129 -1.44 -21.67 34.68
C GLY A 129 -0.46 -20.59 35.15
N ARG A 130 0.02 -19.73 34.24
CA ARG A 130 1.01 -18.68 34.50
C ARG A 130 0.33 -17.35 34.80
N GLN A 131 0.84 -16.65 35.83
CA GLN A 131 0.26 -15.40 36.33
C GLN A 131 1.35 -14.43 36.79
N GLY A 132 0.96 -13.18 37.02
CA GLY A 132 1.88 -12.14 37.49
C GLY A 132 3.00 -11.90 36.48
N THR A 133 4.24 -11.85 36.96
CA THR A 133 5.42 -11.66 36.10
C THR A 133 5.72 -12.87 35.22
N GLU A 134 5.34 -14.08 35.64
CA GLU A 134 5.53 -15.32 34.89
C GLU A 134 4.52 -15.52 33.74
N ALA A 135 3.51 -14.65 33.65
CA ALA A 135 2.60 -14.65 32.51
C ALA A 135 3.38 -14.43 31.21
N TYR A 136 2.97 -15.14 30.15
CA TYR A 136 3.54 -14.93 28.84
C TYR A 136 3.26 -13.53 28.32
N ARG A 137 4.26 -13.00 27.64
CA ARG A 137 4.25 -11.73 26.95
C ARG A 137 5.04 -11.84 25.66
N VAL A 138 5.05 -10.77 24.86
CA VAL A 138 5.99 -10.71 23.73
C VAL A 138 7.38 -10.29 24.23
N ILE A 139 8.39 -10.45 23.39
CA ILE A 139 9.79 -10.15 23.74
C ILE A 139 10.02 -8.64 23.86
N THR A 140 11.07 -8.19 24.57
CA THR A 140 11.52 -6.78 24.49
C THR A 140 12.62 -6.60 23.45
N GLU A 141 12.90 -5.37 23.04
CA GLU A 141 14.02 -5.01 22.17
C GLU A 141 15.34 -5.58 22.72
N ALA A 142 15.61 -5.36 24.01
CA ALA A 142 16.85 -5.80 24.65
C ALA A 142 16.93 -7.34 24.78
N GLU A 143 15.84 -8.01 25.11
CA GLU A 143 15.81 -9.48 25.17
C GLU A 143 16.01 -10.12 23.80
N HIS A 144 15.47 -9.50 22.76
CA HIS A 144 15.63 -9.97 21.38
C HIS A 144 17.11 -10.01 20.97
N HIS A 145 17.94 -9.06 21.42
CA HIS A 145 19.38 -9.11 21.15
C HIS A 145 20.05 -10.34 21.77
N LEU A 146 19.61 -10.80 22.95
CA LEU A 146 20.23 -11.93 23.64
C LEU A 146 19.95 -13.27 22.96
N ILE A 147 18.82 -13.41 22.25
CA ILE A 147 18.48 -14.65 21.54
C ILE A 147 19.09 -14.75 20.14
N ARG A 148 19.62 -13.65 19.59
CA ARG A 148 20.30 -13.63 18.28
C ARG A 148 21.59 -14.45 18.30
N HIS A 149 21.99 -14.83 17.10
CA HIS A 149 23.37 -15.20 16.80
C HIS A 149 24.34 -14.11 17.30
N PRO A 150 25.42 -14.45 18.03
CA PRO A 150 26.36 -13.47 18.59
C PRO A 150 26.89 -12.47 17.56
N GLU A 151 27.17 -12.93 16.34
CA GLU A 151 27.61 -12.13 15.19
C GLU A 151 26.53 -11.16 14.67
N ALA A 152 25.26 -11.43 14.93
CA ALA A 152 24.13 -10.57 14.57
C ALA A 152 23.78 -9.55 15.66
N ARG A 153 24.55 -9.49 16.75
CA ARG A 153 24.36 -8.50 17.82
C ARG A 153 25.11 -7.20 17.51
N PRO A 154 24.45 -6.03 17.60
CA PRO A 154 25.05 -4.71 17.33
C PRO A 154 26.40 -4.43 17.99
N GLU A 155 26.60 -4.86 19.23
CA GLU A 155 27.86 -4.64 19.96
C GLU A 155 29.05 -5.42 19.41
N LYS A 156 28.80 -6.42 18.56
CA LYS A 156 29.83 -7.19 17.84
C LYS A 156 30.08 -6.68 16.42
N MET A 157 29.23 -5.80 15.91
CA MET A 157 29.35 -5.22 14.57
C MET A 157 30.23 -3.96 14.63
N VAL A 158 31.50 -4.09 14.25
CA VAL A 158 32.47 -2.98 14.28
C VAL A 158 32.89 -2.51 12.89
N ALA A 159 32.58 -3.27 11.85
CA ALA A 159 32.82 -2.93 10.45
C ALA A 159 31.73 -3.48 9.53
N VAL A 160 31.66 -2.97 8.29
CA VAL A 160 30.69 -3.41 7.25
C VAL A 160 30.64 -4.93 7.10
N ARG A 161 31.79 -5.60 7.15
CA ARG A 161 31.89 -7.06 6.96
C ARG A 161 31.17 -7.88 8.04
N ASP A 162 30.92 -7.27 9.21
CA ASP A 162 30.33 -7.95 10.35
C ASP A 162 28.80 -8.00 10.26
N ASP A 163 28.18 -7.17 9.41
CA ASP A 163 26.74 -7.18 9.15
C ASP A 163 26.44 -8.00 7.88
N PRO A 164 25.78 -9.18 8.00
CA PRO A 164 25.41 -9.98 6.85
C PRO A 164 24.52 -9.23 5.84
N ALA A 165 23.68 -8.29 6.30
CA ALA A 165 22.79 -7.48 5.45
C ALA A 165 23.54 -6.63 4.41
N LEU A 166 24.81 -6.33 4.67
CA LEU A 166 25.64 -5.46 3.83
C LEU A 166 26.57 -6.22 2.88
N ARG A 167 26.69 -7.55 3.04
CA ARG A 167 27.61 -8.37 2.24
C ARG A 167 26.98 -9.59 1.58
N LEU A 168 25.76 -9.98 1.98
CA LEU A 168 25.03 -11.12 1.40
C LEU A 168 23.80 -10.63 0.64
N GLY A 169 23.59 -11.16 -0.56
CA GLY A 169 22.42 -10.88 -1.38
C GLY A 169 21.59 -12.13 -1.63
N GLY A 170 20.26 -11.99 -1.62
CA GLY A 170 19.31 -13.02 -2.06
C GLY A 170 19.58 -14.40 -1.45
N MET A 171 19.84 -15.40 -2.31
CA MET A 171 19.98 -16.81 -1.95
C MET A 171 21.19 -17.15 -1.07
N ASP A 172 22.15 -16.23 -0.91
CA ASP A 172 23.30 -16.44 -0.01
C ASP A 172 22.95 -16.14 1.46
N PHE A 173 21.82 -15.47 1.71
CA PHE A 173 21.41 -15.08 3.06
C PHE A 173 21.07 -16.28 3.97
N PRO A 174 20.28 -17.27 3.53
CA PRO A 174 19.93 -18.43 4.35
C PRO A 174 21.14 -19.22 4.86
N THR A 175 22.18 -19.36 4.04
CA THR A 175 23.39 -20.11 4.42
C THR A 175 24.42 -19.23 5.11
N GLY A 176 24.62 -17.99 4.63
CA GLY A 176 25.66 -17.09 5.13
C GLY A 176 25.29 -16.30 6.39
N ALA A 177 23.99 -16.17 6.68
CA ALA A 177 23.45 -15.49 7.86
C ALA A 177 22.56 -16.39 8.74
N SER A 178 22.31 -17.64 8.32
CA SER A 178 21.35 -18.55 9.00
C SER A 178 19.97 -17.93 9.20
N ALA A 179 19.49 -17.17 8.20
CA ALA A 179 18.26 -16.39 8.29
C ALA A 179 17.53 -16.33 6.94
N ASN A 180 16.20 -16.33 6.96
CA ASN A 180 15.39 -16.07 5.77
C ASN A 180 15.12 -14.56 5.66
N ALA A 181 15.98 -13.80 4.98
CA ALA A 181 15.77 -12.38 4.72
C ALA A 181 16.24 -12.01 3.31
N ASN A 182 16.22 -10.72 2.98
CA ASN A 182 16.70 -10.19 1.71
C ASN A 182 16.03 -10.82 0.48
N LEU A 183 14.73 -11.14 0.61
CA LEU A 183 13.91 -11.84 -0.39
C LEU A 183 14.48 -13.18 -0.86
N ALA A 184 15.30 -13.87 -0.05
CA ALA A 184 15.90 -15.15 -0.43
C ALA A 184 14.86 -16.14 -1.01
N PHE A 185 13.74 -16.34 -0.31
CA PHE A 185 12.64 -17.21 -0.77
C PHE A 185 11.38 -16.44 -1.19
N ALA A 186 11.39 -15.11 -1.08
CA ALA A 186 10.23 -14.24 -1.30
C ALA A 186 8.95 -14.68 -0.57
N SER A 187 9.10 -15.45 0.51
CA SER A 187 8.04 -15.95 1.38
C SER A 187 8.63 -16.36 2.73
N GLN A 188 7.77 -16.58 3.72
CA GLN A 188 8.15 -17.22 4.98
C GLN A 188 8.58 -18.68 4.75
N SER A 189 9.23 -19.25 5.74
CA SER A 189 9.63 -20.65 5.79
C SER A 189 9.14 -21.29 7.10
N PRO A 190 9.12 -22.63 7.20
CA PRO A 190 8.86 -23.29 8.48
C PRO A 190 9.75 -22.72 9.60
N VAL A 191 9.21 -22.59 10.80
CA VAL A 191 9.89 -21.94 11.95
C VAL A 191 11.17 -22.67 12.39
N ASP A 192 11.41 -23.89 11.89
CA ASP A 192 12.58 -24.71 12.14
C ASP A 192 13.49 -24.88 10.92
N ALA A 193 13.20 -24.18 9.81
CA ALA A 193 13.95 -24.31 8.56
C ALA A 193 15.39 -23.78 8.65
N MET A 194 15.58 -22.66 9.36
CA MET A 194 16.91 -22.06 9.57
C MET A 194 17.59 -22.65 10.82
N PRO A 195 18.93 -22.72 10.86
CA PRO A 195 19.65 -23.15 12.07
C PRO A 195 19.30 -22.33 13.31
N ALA A 196 19.36 -22.96 14.48
CA ALA A 196 19.20 -22.25 15.74
C ALA A 196 20.44 -21.41 16.09
N SER A 197 20.24 -20.30 16.79
CA SER A 197 21.31 -19.57 17.46
C SER A 197 21.93 -20.41 18.58
N PRO A 198 23.11 -20.04 19.12
CA PRO A 198 23.73 -20.75 20.25
C PRO A 198 22.86 -20.81 21.52
N THR A 199 21.88 -19.92 21.65
CA THR A 199 20.90 -19.96 22.75
C THR A 199 19.74 -20.92 22.48
N GLY A 200 19.70 -21.58 21.31
CA GLY A 200 18.71 -22.57 20.93
C GLY A 200 17.49 -22.00 20.21
N HIS A 201 17.46 -20.70 19.91
CA HIS A 201 16.32 -20.03 19.28
C HIS A 201 16.45 -19.99 17.76
N HIS A 202 15.35 -20.25 17.05
CA HIS A 202 15.28 -20.10 15.60
C HIS A 202 14.69 -18.74 15.22
N ASP A 203 14.96 -18.30 13.98
CA ASP A 203 14.38 -17.12 13.36
C ASP A 203 14.43 -15.85 14.24
N ALA A 204 15.51 -15.68 15.01
CA ALA A 204 15.78 -14.41 15.71
C ALA A 204 16.20 -13.29 14.74
N MET A 205 16.44 -13.64 13.47
CA MET A 205 16.64 -12.74 12.35
C MET A 205 15.92 -13.33 11.13
N GLY A 206 15.17 -12.51 10.40
CA GLY A 206 14.43 -12.93 9.21
C GLY A 206 13.18 -13.76 9.50
N ASN A 207 12.64 -14.36 8.44
CA ASN A 207 11.36 -15.05 8.36
C ASN A 207 10.17 -14.09 8.57
N ALA A 208 9.97 -13.60 9.79
CA ALA A 208 8.94 -12.62 10.12
C ALA A 208 9.46 -11.65 11.19
N TRP A 209 9.00 -10.41 11.13
CA TRP A 209 9.23 -9.44 12.20
C TRP A 209 8.64 -9.92 13.53
N GLU A 210 9.25 -9.56 14.65
CA GLU A 210 8.73 -9.87 15.98
C GLU A 210 8.22 -8.63 16.69
N TRP A 211 6.93 -8.64 17.07
CA TRP A 211 6.35 -7.64 17.96
C TRP A 211 7.05 -7.61 19.32
N THR A 212 7.30 -6.40 19.83
CA THR A 212 7.89 -6.22 21.16
C THR A 212 7.00 -5.44 22.13
N GLU A 213 7.28 -5.57 23.43
CA GLU A 213 6.60 -4.77 24.46
C GLU A 213 6.95 -3.28 24.38
N ASP A 214 8.09 -2.93 23.79
CA ASP A 214 8.58 -1.56 23.71
C ASP A 214 7.70 -0.69 22.81
N HIS A 215 7.37 0.50 23.29
CA HIS A 215 6.91 1.58 22.42
C HIS A 215 8.08 2.05 21.57
N PHE A 216 7.83 2.54 20.35
CA PHE A 216 8.86 3.18 19.55
C PHE A 216 9.40 4.40 20.31
N ASN A 217 10.72 4.44 20.52
CA ASN A 217 11.33 5.36 21.47
C ASN A 217 12.72 5.84 21.01
N PRO A 218 13.10 7.10 21.31
CA PRO A 218 14.42 7.62 21.02
C PRO A 218 15.47 7.01 21.96
N LEU A 219 16.69 6.80 21.47
CA LEU A 219 17.85 6.47 22.31
C LEU A 219 18.42 7.75 22.96
N GLU A 220 19.31 7.59 23.95
CA GLU A 220 19.99 8.74 24.54
C GLU A 220 20.90 9.39 23.49
N ASN A 221 20.89 10.72 23.43
CA ASN A 221 21.56 11.52 22.39
C ASN A 221 21.00 11.30 20.97
N PHE A 222 19.72 10.92 20.87
CA PHE A 222 18.97 10.97 19.61
C PHE A 222 19.02 12.38 19.00
N GLU A 223 19.28 12.42 17.71
CA GLU A 223 19.20 13.62 16.87
C GLU A 223 18.37 13.27 15.65
N VAL A 224 17.48 14.17 15.23
CA VAL A 224 16.63 13.97 14.05
C VAL A 224 17.47 13.81 12.79
N HIS A 225 16.96 13.04 11.83
CA HIS A 225 17.66 12.85 10.57
C HIS A 225 17.83 14.20 9.84
N TYR A 226 19.07 14.56 9.50
CA TYR A 226 19.42 15.87 8.95
C TYR A 226 18.75 16.23 7.61
N THR A 227 18.20 15.25 6.89
CA THR A 227 17.40 15.46 5.66
C THR A 227 15.93 15.08 5.77
N TYR A 228 15.50 14.47 6.87
CA TYR A 228 14.13 13.95 7.02
C TYR A 228 13.72 14.03 8.49
N ASP A 229 13.45 15.25 8.95
CA ASP A 229 13.30 15.64 10.35
C ASP A 229 12.05 15.07 11.05
N ASP A 230 11.06 14.62 10.28
CA ASP A 230 9.82 14.01 10.75
C ASP A 230 9.73 12.48 10.50
N PHE A 231 10.85 11.80 10.21
CA PHE A 231 10.85 10.34 9.99
C PHE A 231 10.46 9.54 11.25
N SER A 232 11.14 9.78 12.38
CA SER A 232 10.91 9.02 13.62
C SER A 232 10.09 9.79 14.67
N THR A 233 10.28 11.11 14.76
CA THR A 233 9.74 11.92 15.86
C THR A 233 8.22 11.89 15.99
N PRO A 234 7.39 11.86 14.91
CA PRO A 234 5.94 11.80 15.04
C PRO A 234 5.44 10.47 15.64
N CYS A 235 6.28 9.43 15.60
CA CYS A 235 5.94 8.09 16.07
C CYS A 235 6.43 7.80 17.49
N PHE A 236 7.15 8.73 18.13
CA PHE A 236 7.45 8.70 19.56
C PHE A 236 6.25 9.16 20.41
N ASP A 237 5.07 8.64 20.11
CA ASP A 237 3.77 9.07 20.63
C ASP A 237 3.18 8.12 21.71
N GLY A 238 3.88 7.02 22.00
CA GLY A 238 3.39 5.97 22.88
C GLY A 238 2.23 5.15 22.30
N ARG A 239 2.01 5.23 20.98
CA ARG A 239 0.97 4.47 20.24
C ARG A 239 1.55 3.61 19.12
N HIS A 240 2.86 3.63 18.91
CA HIS A 240 3.57 2.73 18.03
C HIS A 240 4.41 1.75 18.85
N HIS A 241 4.35 0.47 18.48
CA HIS A 241 5.16 -0.58 19.08
C HIS A 241 6.32 -0.93 18.18
N MET A 242 7.44 -1.31 18.80
CA MET A 242 8.60 -1.76 18.06
C MET A 242 8.40 -3.17 17.50
N ILE A 243 9.08 -3.42 16.40
CA ILE A 243 9.26 -4.75 15.82
C ILE A 243 10.74 -4.99 15.53
N MET A 244 11.22 -6.21 15.77
CA MET A 244 12.63 -6.57 15.67
C MET A 244 12.87 -7.79 14.77
N GLY A 245 14.10 -7.95 14.27
CA GLY A 245 14.57 -9.17 13.60
C GLY A 245 14.44 -9.19 12.07
N GLY A 246 13.54 -8.39 11.49
CA GLY A 246 13.31 -8.40 10.05
C GLY A 246 12.38 -9.52 9.59
N SER A 247 11.76 -9.36 8.42
CA SER A 247 11.00 -10.41 7.74
C SER A 247 11.79 -10.96 6.55
N PHE A 248 11.26 -11.98 5.88
CA PHE A 248 11.78 -12.45 4.59
C PHE A 248 11.89 -11.32 3.54
N ALA A 249 11.08 -10.26 3.67
CA ALA A 249 11.05 -9.12 2.75
C ALA A 249 12.01 -7.98 3.13
N SER A 250 12.58 -8.00 4.34
CA SER A 250 13.51 -6.97 4.82
C SER A 250 14.85 -7.05 4.08
N LYS A 251 15.44 -5.89 3.74
CA LYS A 251 16.69 -5.80 2.98
C LYS A 251 17.62 -4.76 3.59
N SER A 252 18.93 -5.01 3.54
CA SER A 252 19.96 -4.05 3.95
C SER A 252 19.74 -3.54 5.40
N ASP A 253 20.33 -2.41 5.73
CA ASP A 253 20.00 -1.51 6.84
C ASP A 253 18.49 -1.34 7.10
N ASN A 254 17.66 -1.27 6.06
CA ASN A 254 16.21 -1.15 6.17
C ASN A 254 15.51 -2.48 6.50
N GLY A 255 15.85 -3.05 7.65
CA GLY A 255 15.12 -4.15 8.27
C GLY A 255 15.86 -5.46 8.43
N ALA A 256 17.00 -5.65 7.76
CA ALA A 256 17.78 -6.90 7.86
C ALA A 256 19.07 -6.75 8.68
N SER A 257 19.54 -5.53 8.88
CA SER A 257 20.69 -5.21 9.73
C SER A 257 20.40 -5.49 11.20
N GLY A 258 21.43 -5.91 11.94
CA GLY A 258 21.37 -6.07 13.40
C GLY A 258 21.05 -4.76 14.14
N PHE A 259 21.36 -3.60 13.56
CA PHE A 259 21.06 -2.28 14.14
C PHE A 259 19.62 -1.83 13.96
N CYS A 260 18.86 -2.48 13.06
CA CYS A 260 17.55 -1.98 12.67
C CYS A 260 16.58 -1.96 13.84
N ARG A 261 15.94 -0.80 14.03
CA ARG A 261 14.83 -0.56 14.96
C ARG A 261 13.66 -0.07 14.12
N PHE A 262 12.53 -0.75 14.16
CA PHE A 262 11.37 -0.37 13.36
C PHE A 262 10.08 -0.45 14.16
N HIS A 263 8.99 0.13 13.64
CA HIS A 263 7.78 0.31 14.42
C HIS A 263 6.52 0.42 13.56
N PHE A 264 5.40 0.03 14.15
CA PHE A 264 4.07 0.24 13.57
C PHE A 264 3.01 0.46 14.65
N ARG A 265 1.84 0.95 14.25
CA ARG A 265 0.67 0.96 15.12
C ARG A 265 0.28 -0.49 15.46
N PRO A 266 -0.21 -0.76 16.69
CA PRO A 266 -0.61 -2.10 17.13
C PRO A 266 -1.54 -2.89 16.22
N HIS A 267 -2.36 -2.19 15.43
CA HIS A 267 -3.37 -2.78 14.54
C HIS A 267 -2.92 -2.87 13.08
N PHE A 268 -1.73 -2.35 12.74
CA PHE A 268 -1.21 -2.36 11.39
C PHE A 268 -0.71 -3.77 11.06
N LEU A 269 -1.04 -4.26 9.87
CA LEU A 269 -0.66 -5.59 9.42
C LEU A 269 0.70 -5.53 8.74
N GLN A 270 1.62 -6.38 9.18
CA GLN A 270 2.93 -6.62 8.59
C GLN A 270 3.15 -8.11 8.45
N HIS A 271 4.25 -8.49 7.77
CA HIS A 271 4.82 -9.84 7.90
C HIS A 271 5.50 -9.97 9.27
N SER A 272 4.66 -9.96 10.30
CA SER A 272 5.04 -9.89 11.70
C SER A 272 4.34 -10.98 12.49
N GLY A 273 5.14 -11.79 13.18
CA GLY A 273 4.70 -12.70 14.21
C GLY A 273 5.19 -12.27 15.58
N PHE A 274 5.34 -13.24 16.46
CA PHE A 274 5.82 -13.04 17.82
C PHE A 274 6.31 -14.37 18.39
N ARG A 275 7.02 -14.27 19.51
CA ARG A 275 7.39 -15.42 20.35
C ARG A 275 6.92 -15.20 21.78
N LEU A 276 6.77 -16.28 22.53
CA LEU A 276 6.39 -16.21 23.94
C LEU A 276 7.63 -15.95 24.79
N VAL A 277 7.52 -15.02 25.73
CA VAL A 277 8.54 -14.75 26.75
C VAL A 277 7.91 -14.77 28.13
N SER A 278 8.65 -15.29 29.11
CA SER A 278 8.29 -15.27 30.53
C SER A 278 9.54 -14.98 31.38
N SER A 279 9.36 -14.26 32.49
CA SER A 279 10.43 -13.98 33.45
C SER A 279 9.84 -13.82 34.85
N ASN A 280 10.65 -13.96 35.89
CA ASN A 280 10.21 -13.67 37.26
C ASN A 280 10.33 -12.16 37.57
N SER A 281 10.90 -11.38 36.65
CA SER A 281 11.07 -9.94 36.76
C SER A 281 10.16 -9.20 35.76
N PRO A 282 9.83 -7.92 36.01
CA PRO A 282 9.15 -7.08 35.04
C PRO A 282 9.91 -7.03 33.70
N ALA A 283 9.18 -6.88 32.60
CA ALA A 283 9.79 -6.74 31.28
C ALA A 283 10.68 -5.49 31.25
N PRO A 284 11.93 -5.57 30.75
CA PRO A 284 12.80 -4.40 30.56
C PRO A 284 12.39 -3.60 29.31
N ALA A 285 11.11 -3.24 29.22
CA ALA A 285 10.50 -2.57 28.08
C ALA A 285 10.43 -1.05 28.29
N ARG A 286 10.59 -0.28 27.21
CA ARG A 286 10.42 1.19 27.24
C ARG A 286 9.01 1.57 26.82
N HIS A 287 8.23 2.08 27.77
CA HIS A 287 6.94 2.71 27.51
C HIS A 287 7.07 4.24 27.55
N LEU A 288 6.49 4.91 26.55
CA LEU A 288 6.32 6.36 26.52
C LEU A 288 4.96 6.74 27.11
N GLU A 289 4.90 7.86 27.82
CA GLU A 289 3.63 8.47 28.22
C GLU A 289 2.85 8.89 26.98
N GLN A 290 1.56 8.58 26.94
CA GLN A 290 0.71 9.00 25.83
C GLN A 290 0.53 10.52 25.88
N LEU A 291 1.05 11.23 24.87
CA LEU A 291 0.73 12.63 24.68
C LEU A 291 -0.76 12.74 24.33
N ASN A 292 -1.54 13.35 25.23
CA ASN A 292 -2.93 13.72 24.96
C ASN A 292 -2.94 14.81 23.89
N MET A 293 -2.96 14.42 22.61
CA MET A 293 -3.20 15.31 21.47
C MET A 293 -4.71 15.62 21.36
N GLN A 294 -5.33 16.03 22.46
CA GLN A 294 -6.55 16.84 22.46
C GLN A 294 -6.06 18.28 22.62
N GLY A 295 -6.08 19.03 21.53
CA GLY A 295 -5.36 20.30 21.41
C GLY A 295 -5.67 21.31 22.52
N GLU A 296 -4.65 21.62 23.31
CA GLU A 296 -4.46 22.95 23.86
C GLU A 296 -3.54 23.70 22.91
N ALA A 297 -4.16 24.47 22.02
CA ALA A 297 -3.45 25.48 21.24
C ALA A 297 -2.86 26.50 22.22
N THR A 298 -1.53 26.55 22.31
CA THR A 298 -0.86 27.70 22.89
C THR A 298 -1.13 28.90 22.00
N ALA A 299 -1.98 29.79 22.51
CA ALA A 299 -2.20 31.12 21.98
C ALA A 299 -0.89 31.89 21.97
N ASP A 300 -0.44 32.33 20.79
CA ASP A 300 0.06 33.69 20.57
C ASP A 300 0.47 33.88 19.11
N ALA A 301 -0.37 34.59 18.35
CA ALA A 301 -0.01 35.62 17.36
C ALA A 301 -1.27 36.01 16.58
N ALA A 302 -1.92 37.08 17.04
CA ALA A 302 -3.01 37.74 16.32
C ALA A 302 -2.49 38.71 15.24
N VAL A 303 -3.44 39.20 14.42
CA VAL A 303 -3.41 40.33 13.46
C VAL A 303 -3.13 39.88 12.00
N SER A 304 -3.92 40.17 10.95
CA SER A 304 -5.12 41.00 10.74
C SER A 304 -5.81 40.65 9.41
N THR A 305 -7.13 40.41 9.50
CA THR A 305 -8.27 40.87 8.68
C THR A 305 -8.15 41.43 7.25
N SER A 306 -9.13 41.01 6.42
CA SER A 306 -10.06 41.79 5.54
C SER A 306 -10.23 41.10 4.16
N ALA A 307 -11.35 41.11 3.45
CA ALA A 307 -12.77 41.36 3.70
C ALA A 307 -13.56 40.77 2.50
N ALA A 308 -14.87 40.62 2.67
CA ALA A 308 -15.83 39.97 1.80
C ALA A 308 -15.90 40.46 0.33
N GLY A 309 -16.33 39.56 -0.56
CA GLY A 309 -16.85 39.86 -1.89
C GLY A 309 -17.79 38.74 -2.35
N THR A 310 -19.10 38.95 -2.19
CA THR A 310 -20.18 38.11 -2.72
C THR A 310 -20.30 38.28 -4.23
N GLY A 311 -20.50 37.17 -4.96
CA GLY A 311 -20.85 37.20 -6.38
C GLY A 311 -21.12 35.81 -6.92
N ALA A 312 -22.36 35.36 -6.83
CA ALA A 312 -22.85 34.22 -7.59
C ALA A 312 -22.89 34.60 -9.09
N ALA A 313 -22.11 33.91 -9.92
CA ALA A 313 -22.22 33.98 -11.38
C ALA A 313 -21.70 32.69 -12.04
N VAL A 314 -22.65 31.92 -12.57
CA VAL A 314 -22.58 31.05 -13.77
C VAL A 314 -21.58 29.88 -13.75
N ALA A 315 -22.09 28.72 -13.34
CA ALA A 315 -21.52 27.42 -13.69
C ALA A 315 -21.71 27.13 -15.20
N GLY A 316 -20.63 26.72 -15.86
CA GLY A 316 -20.61 26.19 -17.22
C GLY A 316 -19.70 27.00 -18.15
N HIS A 317 -18.62 26.35 -18.63
CA HIS A 317 -17.71 26.71 -19.75
C HIS A 317 -16.23 27.04 -19.45
N ALA A 318 -15.74 27.08 -18.21
CA ALA A 318 -14.36 27.54 -17.97
C ALA A 318 -13.28 26.47 -17.63
N GLY A 319 -13.65 25.19 -17.51
CA GLY A 319 -12.76 24.21 -16.84
C GLY A 319 -11.90 23.31 -17.73
N TYR A 320 -12.30 23.03 -18.98
CA TYR A 320 -11.77 21.87 -19.72
C TYR A 320 -10.80 22.21 -20.87
N GLU A 321 -10.88 23.43 -21.43
CA GLU A 321 -10.20 23.78 -22.68
C GLU A 321 -9.03 24.75 -22.48
N THR A 322 -8.09 24.39 -21.61
CA THR A 322 -6.86 25.19 -21.48
C THR A 322 -5.71 24.49 -22.18
N GLN A 323 -4.82 25.26 -22.81
CA GLN A 323 -3.58 24.72 -23.36
C GLN A 323 -2.79 23.95 -22.29
N ARG A 324 -2.82 24.42 -21.05
CA ARG A 324 -2.22 23.73 -19.90
C ARG A 324 -2.78 22.32 -19.67
N LEU A 325 -4.07 22.09 -19.86
CA LEU A 325 -4.67 20.75 -19.72
C LEU A 325 -4.24 19.83 -20.87
N VAL A 326 -4.20 20.35 -22.10
CA VAL A 326 -3.67 19.60 -23.26
C VAL A 326 -2.21 19.20 -23.00
N ASP A 327 -1.39 20.14 -22.53
CA ASP A 327 0.01 19.91 -22.19
C ASP A 327 0.16 18.88 -21.06
N GLN A 328 -0.69 18.91 -20.03
CA GLN A 328 -0.70 17.90 -18.96
C GLN A 328 -1.05 16.50 -19.49
N TYR A 329 -2.02 16.39 -20.39
CA TYR A 329 -2.38 15.11 -21.01
C TYR A 329 -1.29 14.58 -21.95
N LEU A 330 -0.64 15.46 -22.73
CA LEU A 330 0.52 15.06 -23.53
C LEU A 330 1.66 14.56 -22.63
N GLY A 331 1.90 15.21 -21.49
CA GLY A 331 2.90 14.77 -20.50
C GLY A 331 2.55 13.43 -19.84
N LEU A 332 1.26 13.13 -19.68
CA LEU A 332 0.78 11.85 -19.16
C LEU A 332 1.03 10.69 -20.15
N HIS A 333 0.73 10.90 -21.43
CA HIS A 333 0.77 9.85 -22.46
C HIS A 333 2.14 9.71 -23.13
N PHE A 334 2.96 10.77 -23.12
CA PHE A 334 4.25 10.84 -23.81
C PHE A 334 5.38 11.33 -22.89
N PRO A 335 5.56 10.73 -21.68
CA PRO A 335 6.52 11.22 -20.70
C PRO A 335 7.99 11.08 -21.12
N ALA A 336 8.29 10.28 -22.15
CA ALA A 336 9.64 9.94 -22.60
C ALA A 336 9.85 10.09 -24.13
N SER A 337 8.99 10.84 -24.83
CA SER A 337 9.17 11.06 -26.28
C SER A 337 9.91 12.37 -26.56
N GLY A 338 10.65 12.44 -27.68
CA GLY A 338 11.23 13.68 -28.20
C GLY A 338 12.68 13.97 -27.79
N ALA A 339 13.17 15.16 -28.13
CA ALA A 339 14.59 15.54 -28.04
C ALA A 339 15.02 16.16 -26.69
N ASN A 340 14.06 16.58 -25.86
CA ASN A 340 14.30 17.14 -24.53
C ASN A 340 13.60 16.23 -23.51
N GLU A 341 14.37 15.32 -22.91
CA GLU A 341 13.86 14.37 -21.91
C GLU A 341 13.61 15.08 -20.57
N VAL A 342 12.51 14.73 -19.92
CA VAL A 342 12.24 15.10 -18.51
C VAL A 342 11.94 13.81 -17.80
N ASP A 343 12.32 13.73 -16.52
CA ASP A 343 12.15 12.50 -15.75
C ASP A 343 10.71 11.96 -15.90
N PRO A 344 10.54 10.68 -16.28
CA PRO A 344 9.22 10.09 -16.44
C PRO A 344 8.43 10.16 -15.13
N ILE A 345 7.10 10.23 -15.24
CA ILE A 345 6.16 10.32 -14.09
C ILE A 345 6.46 9.26 -13.02
N LEU A 346 6.96 8.09 -13.45
CA LEU A 346 7.54 7.06 -12.61
C LEU A 346 8.85 6.59 -13.26
N SER A 347 9.99 6.92 -12.68
CA SER A 347 11.32 6.49 -13.14
C SER A 347 11.64 5.06 -12.71
N HIS A 348 10.81 4.11 -13.16
CA HIS A 348 10.99 2.69 -12.86
C HIS A 348 10.83 1.83 -14.13
N PRO A 349 11.71 0.84 -14.38
CA PRO A 349 11.64 -0.01 -15.59
C PRO A 349 10.33 -0.80 -15.75
N ASN A 350 9.64 -1.04 -14.63
CA ASN A 350 8.31 -1.69 -14.58
C ASN A 350 7.18 -0.70 -14.26
N ALA A 351 7.38 0.61 -14.45
CA ALA A 351 6.30 1.57 -14.35
C ALA A 351 5.16 1.14 -15.29
N PRO A 352 3.89 1.37 -14.94
CA PRO A 352 2.75 1.01 -15.78
C PRO A 352 2.65 1.94 -17.01
N GLU A 353 3.76 2.24 -17.68
CA GLU A 353 3.81 2.97 -18.95
C GLU A 353 2.85 2.36 -19.97
N HIS A 354 2.69 1.03 -19.91
CA HIS A 354 1.70 0.31 -20.69
C HIS A 354 0.26 0.85 -20.47
N ALA A 355 -0.16 1.15 -19.24
CA ALA A 355 -1.50 1.72 -18.97
C ALA A 355 -1.67 3.12 -19.56
N LEU A 356 -0.58 3.90 -19.64
CA LEU A 356 -0.56 5.26 -20.19
C LEU A 356 -0.53 5.27 -21.72
N ARG A 357 -0.10 4.20 -22.38
CA ARG A 357 -0.03 4.11 -23.87
C ARG A 357 -1.13 3.24 -24.48
N PHE A 358 -2.27 3.16 -23.79
CA PHE A 358 -3.39 2.32 -24.19
C PHE A 358 -3.99 2.70 -25.57
N PRO A 359 -4.26 3.98 -25.89
CA PRO A 359 -4.84 4.33 -27.20
C PRO A 359 -3.97 3.92 -28.40
N GLN A 360 -2.64 4.06 -28.30
CA GLN A 360 -1.68 3.70 -29.36
C GLN A 360 -1.67 2.18 -29.62
N ARG A 361 -1.76 1.37 -28.56
CA ARG A 361 -1.78 -0.10 -28.67
C ARG A 361 -3.12 -0.62 -29.18
N VAL A 362 -4.22 0.01 -28.79
CA VAL A 362 -5.55 -0.30 -29.34
C VAL A 362 -5.57 -0.07 -30.85
N ALA A 363 -4.95 1.00 -31.36
CA ALA A 363 -4.83 1.26 -32.79
C ALA A 363 -4.05 0.16 -33.56
N GLN A 364 -3.13 -0.54 -32.90
CA GLN A 364 -2.40 -1.66 -33.52
C GLN A 364 -3.25 -2.93 -33.58
N LEU A 365 -4.10 -3.17 -32.57
CA LEU A 365 -4.92 -4.38 -32.42
C LEU A 365 -6.24 -4.33 -33.19
N LEU A 366 -6.76 -3.14 -33.47
CA LEU A 366 -8.06 -2.95 -34.14
C LEU A 366 -7.92 -2.62 -35.63
N LEU A 367 -8.93 -3.00 -36.39
CA LEU A 367 -9.04 -2.67 -37.83
C LEU A 367 -9.30 -1.18 -38.05
N GLU A 368 -10.02 -0.53 -37.12
CA GLU A 368 -10.34 0.89 -37.15
C GLU A 368 -10.65 1.43 -35.74
N VAL A 369 -10.29 2.68 -35.47
CA VAL A 369 -10.53 3.35 -34.17
C VAL A 369 -11.08 4.75 -34.39
N LEU A 370 -12.19 5.08 -33.73
CA LEU A 370 -12.72 6.44 -33.62
C LEU A 370 -12.51 6.96 -32.19
N GLY A 371 -11.71 8.02 -32.04
CA GLY A 371 -11.60 8.77 -30.80
C GLY A 371 -12.62 9.91 -30.75
N VAL A 372 -13.42 9.97 -29.69
CA VAL A 372 -14.42 11.03 -29.50
C VAL A 372 -14.12 11.78 -28.20
N ASP A 373 -14.03 13.09 -28.29
CA ASP A 373 -13.85 13.98 -27.13
C ASP A 373 -14.75 15.21 -27.25
N PHE A 374 -15.18 15.77 -26.12
CA PHE A 374 -15.99 16.99 -26.14
C PHE A 374 -15.17 18.22 -26.53
N SER A 375 -13.85 18.21 -26.29
CA SER A 375 -12.98 19.35 -26.52
C SER A 375 -12.33 19.34 -27.90
N GLN A 376 -12.53 20.43 -28.63
CA GLN A 376 -11.92 20.62 -29.95
C GLN A 376 -10.39 20.68 -29.86
N ALA A 377 -9.82 21.25 -28.80
CA ALA A 377 -8.37 21.38 -28.63
C ALA A 377 -7.68 20.01 -28.52
N PHE A 378 -8.31 19.05 -27.84
CA PHE A 378 -7.82 17.68 -27.75
C PHE A 378 -7.90 16.96 -29.09
N ILE A 379 -9.00 17.14 -29.83
CA ILE A 379 -9.17 16.59 -31.18
C ILE A 379 -8.14 17.16 -32.15
N ASP A 380 -7.88 18.47 -32.11
CA ASP A 380 -6.88 19.12 -32.95
C ASP A 380 -5.46 18.59 -32.66
N ALA A 381 -5.11 18.41 -31.39
CA ALA A 381 -3.84 17.80 -30.99
C ALA A 381 -3.74 16.34 -31.46
N ALA A 382 -4.81 15.56 -31.32
CA ALA A 382 -4.87 14.18 -31.78
C ALA A 382 -4.74 14.05 -33.30
N GLU A 383 -5.38 14.94 -34.08
CA GLU A 383 -5.27 14.98 -35.54
C GLU A 383 -3.87 15.38 -36.02
N ARG A 384 -3.21 16.31 -35.33
CA ARG A 384 -1.81 16.66 -35.61
C ARG A 384 -0.88 15.47 -35.36
N MET A 385 -1.04 14.79 -34.23
CA MET A 385 -0.34 13.54 -33.96
C MET A 385 -0.64 12.52 -35.06
N ARG A 386 -1.92 12.31 -35.44
CA ARG A 386 -2.29 11.38 -36.52
C ARG A 386 -1.58 11.68 -37.84
N LYS A 387 -1.41 12.95 -38.20
CA LYS A 387 -0.63 13.38 -39.38
C LYS A 387 0.86 13.10 -39.29
N GLY A 388 1.36 12.75 -38.10
CA GLY A 388 2.75 12.41 -37.82
C GLY A 388 3.56 13.59 -37.28
N GLU A 389 2.89 14.66 -36.84
CA GLU A 389 3.56 15.82 -36.27
C GLU A 389 4.09 15.51 -34.86
N ALA A 390 5.27 16.06 -34.57
CA ALA A 390 5.78 16.16 -33.20
C ALA A 390 5.19 17.42 -32.54
N ILE A 391 4.53 17.27 -31.39
CA ILE A 391 3.89 18.40 -30.71
C ILE A 391 4.77 18.87 -29.56
N ARG A 392 5.21 20.13 -29.57
CA ARG A 392 5.91 20.75 -28.43
C ARG A 392 4.91 21.31 -27.43
N PHE A 393 5.15 21.10 -26.14
CA PHE A 393 4.28 21.52 -25.05
C PHE A 393 5.08 21.77 -23.76
N LYS A 394 4.47 22.42 -22.76
CA LYS A 394 5.16 22.75 -21.49
C LYS A 394 4.65 21.94 -20.32
N ILE A 395 5.55 21.44 -19.48
CA ILE A 395 5.18 20.74 -18.24
C ILE A 395 5.67 21.49 -16.99
N PRO A 396 4.87 21.54 -15.91
CA PRO A 396 5.27 22.19 -14.68
C PRO A 396 6.36 21.39 -13.93
N LEU A 397 7.37 22.09 -13.42
CA LEU A 397 8.43 21.55 -12.57
C LEU A 397 8.16 21.84 -11.09
N GLU A 398 8.17 23.12 -10.72
CA GLU A 398 7.85 23.63 -9.39
C GLU A 398 7.44 25.10 -9.46
N GLY A 399 6.49 25.52 -8.61
CA GLY A 399 6.02 26.92 -8.62
C GLY A 399 5.59 27.39 -10.01
N GLY A 400 6.24 28.44 -10.52
CA GLY A 400 6.04 28.97 -11.87
C GLY A 400 7.04 28.47 -12.93
N LEU A 401 7.92 27.53 -12.58
CA LEU A 401 8.91 26.95 -13.49
C LEU A 401 8.30 25.84 -14.34
N GLU A 402 8.61 25.87 -15.64
CA GLU A 402 8.12 24.92 -16.64
C GLU A 402 9.29 24.40 -17.49
N ALA A 403 9.18 23.17 -18.00
CA ALA A 403 10.07 22.60 -19.01
C ALA A 403 9.33 22.42 -20.34
N GLU A 404 9.99 22.71 -21.46
CA GLU A 404 9.46 22.42 -22.80
C GLU A 404 9.83 21.00 -23.24
N VAL A 405 8.82 20.24 -23.65
CA VAL A 405 8.89 18.82 -24.03
C VAL A 405 8.20 18.57 -25.36
N THR A 406 8.39 17.39 -25.96
CA THR A 406 7.84 17.07 -27.28
C THR A 406 7.14 15.71 -27.31
N ALA A 407 5.85 15.68 -27.63
CA ALA A 407 5.10 14.45 -27.88
C ALA A 407 5.39 13.91 -29.30
N GLN A 408 5.78 12.64 -29.41
CA GLN A 408 6.03 11.95 -30.67
C GLN A 408 5.54 10.49 -30.60
N HIS A 409 5.33 9.88 -31.77
CA HIS A 409 4.97 8.47 -31.88
C HIS A 409 6.11 7.52 -31.49
N GLU A 410 5.74 6.33 -31.03
CA GLU A 410 6.69 5.23 -30.86
C GLU A 410 7.22 4.73 -32.22
N ALA A 411 8.39 4.10 -32.21
CA ALA A 411 9.05 3.61 -33.42
C ALA A 411 8.23 2.57 -34.23
N ASN A 412 7.27 1.91 -33.59
CA ASN A 412 6.38 0.90 -34.17
C ASN A 412 5.01 1.45 -34.63
N VAL A 413 4.77 2.76 -34.54
CA VAL A 413 3.54 3.39 -35.05
C VAL A 413 3.81 3.97 -36.45
N ASP A 414 3.47 3.19 -37.47
CA ASP A 414 3.69 3.53 -38.88
C ASP A 414 2.52 4.36 -39.48
N ALA A 415 2.61 4.70 -40.76
CA ALA A 415 1.55 5.42 -41.47
C ALA A 415 0.24 4.62 -41.53
N ALA A 416 0.32 3.30 -41.72
CA ALA A 416 -0.85 2.42 -41.81
C ALA A 416 -1.62 2.33 -40.48
N ALA A 417 -0.93 2.34 -39.34
CA ALA A 417 -1.55 2.46 -38.02
C ALA A 417 -2.29 3.80 -37.86
N ARG A 418 -1.71 4.91 -38.34
CA ARG A 418 -2.30 6.25 -38.23
C ARG A 418 -3.50 6.46 -39.15
N GLU A 419 -3.54 5.80 -40.31
CA GLU A 419 -4.70 5.84 -41.22
C GLU A 419 -5.93 5.11 -40.68
N ARG A 420 -5.73 4.15 -39.77
CA ARG A 420 -6.83 3.40 -39.11
C ARG A 420 -7.49 4.17 -37.96
N VAL A 421 -6.97 5.33 -37.58
CA VAL A 421 -7.50 6.14 -36.48
C VAL A 421 -8.20 7.37 -37.04
N ARG A 422 -9.34 7.74 -36.46
CA ARG A 422 -10.09 8.95 -36.76
C ARG A 422 -10.43 9.65 -35.46
N PHE A 423 -10.54 10.98 -35.47
CA PHE A 423 -10.95 11.76 -34.31
C PHE A 423 -12.15 12.65 -34.65
N GLN A 424 -13.07 12.78 -33.70
CA GLN A 424 -14.25 13.60 -33.86
C GLN A 424 -14.64 14.28 -32.54
N THR A 425 -15.04 15.54 -32.62
CA THR A 425 -15.64 16.24 -31.48
C THR A 425 -17.05 15.73 -31.23
N GLY A 426 -17.38 15.31 -30.01
CA GLY A 426 -18.68 14.74 -29.68
C GLY A 426 -18.98 14.71 -28.18
N ASP A 427 -20.27 14.62 -27.84
CA ASP A 427 -20.74 14.59 -26.46
C ASP A 427 -21.10 13.17 -26.05
N ALA A 428 -20.33 12.62 -25.11
CA ALA A 428 -20.55 11.27 -24.59
C ALA A 428 -21.92 11.08 -23.92
N CYS A 429 -22.60 12.16 -23.49
CA CYS A 429 -23.97 12.10 -22.98
C CYS A 429 -25.04 12.03 -24.09
N ARG A 430 -24.65 12.23 -25.35
CA ARG A 430 -25.55 12.26 -26.53
C ARG A 430 -25.25 11.19 -27.56
N LEU A 431 -24.48 10.16 -27.19
CA LEU A 431 -24.11 9.05 -28.08
C LEU A 431 -25.32 8.40 -28.78
N LYS A 432 -26.48 8.33 -28.11
CA LYS A 432 -27.72 7.80 -28.69
C LYS A 432 -28.22 8.62 -29.88
N ASP A 433 -28.13 9.94 -29.80
CA ASP A 433 -28.52 10.86 -30.88
C ASP A 433 -27.48 10.84 -32.01
N GLN A 434 -26.22 10.57 -31.67
CA GLN A 434 -25.07 10.59 -32.57
C GLN A 434 -24.79 9.25 -33.24
N THR A 435 -25.51 8.17 -32.89
CA THR A 435 -25.23 6.81 -33.40
C THR A 435 -25.33 6.72 -34.92
N ALA A 436 -26.22 7.50 -35.56
CA ALA A 436 -26.34 7.52 -37.01
C ALA A 436 -25.10 8.12 -37.72
N GLU A 437 -24.41 9.05 -37.04
CA GLU A 437 -23.22 9.74 -37.55
C GLU A 437 -21.95 8.97 -37.19
N LEU A 438 -21.85 8.49 -35.95
CA LEU A 438 -20.69 7.75 -35.43
C LEU A 438 -20.64 6.31 -35.96
N GLY A 439 -21.79 5.71 -36.28
CA GLY A 439 -21.91 4.31 -36.67
C GLY A 439 -21.99 3.36 -35.46
N THR A 440 -21.68 2.08 -35.70
CA THR A 440 -21.69 1.03 -34.67
C THR A 440 -20.34 0.34 -34.57
N PHE A 441 -19.95 -0.06 -33.36
CA PHE A 441 -18.63 -0.58 -33.06
C PHE A 441 -18.67 -1.95 -32.38
N ASP A 442 -17.62 -2.74 -32.59
CA ASP A 442 -17.44 -4.03 -31.91
C ASP A 442 -16.89 -3.83 -30.48
N GLY A 443 -16.54 -2.60 -30.09
CA GLY A 443 -16.30 -2.25 -28.71
C GLY A 443 -16.13 -0.76 -28.43
N ALA A 444 -16.13 -0.39 -27.15
CA ALA A 444 -15.86 0.97 -26.68
C ALA A 444 -15.03 0.95 -25.39
N VAL A 445 -14.27 2.03 -25.18
CA VAL A 445 -13.49 2.24 -23.96
C VAL A 445 -13.81 3.61 -23.38
N LEU A 446 -14.22 3.63 -22.11
CA LEU A 446 -14.50 4.82 -21.33
C LEU A 446 -13.49 4.88 -20.19
N ALA A 447 -12.35 5.53 -20.43
CA ALA A 447 -11.28 5.65 -19.45
C ALA A 447 -11.35 6.99 -18.71
N ASN A 448 -11.55 6.93 -17.39
CA ASN A 448 -11.69 8.11 -16.51
C ASN A 448 -12.78 9.11 -16.96
N LEU A 449 -13.80 8.61 -17.65
CA LEU A 449 -14.84 9.44 -18.26
C LEU A 449 -16.11 9.50 -17.40
N LEU A 450 -16.62 8.35 -16.95
CA LEU A 450 -17.98 8.23 -16.43
C LEU A 450 -18.31 9.20 -15.27
N CYS A 451 -17.39 9.37 -14.32
CA CYS A 451 -17.58 10.28 -13.17
C CYS A 451 -17.25 11.75 -13.46
N ARG A 452 -16.96 12.09 -14.71
CA ARG A 452 -16.71 13.46 -15.22
C ARG A 452 -17.82 13.95 -16.15
N LEU A 453 -18.85 13.12 -16.36
CA LEU A 453 -19.97 13.47 -17.23
C LEU A 453 -21.06 14.22 -16.46
N PRO A 454 -21.72 15.22 -17.10
CA PRO A 454 -22.89 15.86 -16.52
C PRO A 454 -24.09 14.92 -16.44
N ASP A 455 -24.14 13.88 -17.28
CA ASP A 455 -25.16 12.83 -17.23
C ASP A 455 -24.54 11.44 -17.55
N PRO A 456 -24.04 10.72 -16.53
CA PRO A 456 -23.44 9.41 -16.76
C PRO A 456 -24.46 8.38 -17.26
N VAL A 457 -25.73 8.48 -16.89
CA VAL A 457 -26.78 7.51 -17.30
C VAL A 457 -27.08 7.66 -18.79
N ALA A 458 -27.17 8.89 -19.30
CA ALA A 458 -27.37 9.15 -20.72
C ALA A 458 -26.24 8.57 -21.59
N CYS A 459 -25.00 8.61 -21.10
CA CYS A 459 -23.87 7.95 -21.75
C CYS A 459 -24.05 6.42 -21.83
N LEU A 460 -24.43 5.78 -20.71
CA LEU A 460 -24.68 4.34 -20.67
C LEU A 460 -25.83 3.93 -21.60
N ASP A 461 -26.89 4.75 -21.70
CA ASP A 461 -27.98 4.56 -22.67
C ASP A 461 -27.48 4.56 -24.12
N GLY A 462 -26.56 5.47 -24.43
CA GLY A 462 -25.96 5.56 -25.75
C GLY A 462 -25.09 4.35 -26.11
N LEU A 463 -24.38 3.75 -25.15
CA LEU A 463 -23.58 2.54 -25.40
C LEU A 463 -24.44 1.36 -25.88
N ALA A 464 -25.65 1.23 -25.35
CA ALA A 464 -26.62 0.25 -25.79
C ALA A 464 -27.21 0.54 -27.18
N ALA A 465 -26.94 1.68 -27.79
CA ALA A 465 -27.22 1.92 -29.22
C ALA A 465 -25.98 1.65 -30.07
N LEU A 466 -24.80 2.03 -29.54
CA LEU A 466 -23.54 2.12 -30.26
C LEU A 466 -22.82 0.77 -30.48
N ILE A 467 -22.92 -0.16 -29.54
CA ILE A 467 -22.09 -1.39 -29.54
C ILE A 467 -22.80 -2.55 -30.24
N ARG A 468 -22.18 -3.31 -31.14
CA ARG A 468 -22.89 -4.45 -31.77
C ARG A 468 -23.15 -5.59 -30.78
N PRO A 469 -24.11 -6.50 -31.03
CA PRO A 469 -24.23 -7.74 -30.26
C PRO A 469 -22.89 -8.50 -30.21
N ASN A 470 -22.51 -9.02 -29.04
CA ASN A 470 -21.19 -9.59 -28.73
C ASN A 470 -20.03 -8.59 -28.65
N GLY A 471 -20.27 -7.29 -28.86
CA GLY A 471 -19.26 -6.26 -28.69
C GLY A 471 -18.90 -6.02 -27.23
N ALA A 472 -17.72 -5.45 -26.98
CA ALA A 472 -17.17 -5.27 -25.63
C ALA A 472 -17.07 -3.81 -25.19
N VAL A 473 -17.45 -3.51 -23.95
CA VAL A 473 -17.27 -2.19 -23.35
C VAL A 473 -16.30 -2.29 -22.18
N VAL A 474 -15.28 -1.45 -22.16
CA VAL A 474 -14.37 -1.28 -21.02
C VAL A 474 -14.68 0.04 -20.34
N ILE A 475 -15.03 0.00 -19.06
CA ILE A 475 -15.27 1.20 -18.25
C ILE A 475 -14.24 1.25 -17.13
N VAL A 476 -13.45 2.32 -17.08
CA VAL A 476 -12.47 2.57 -16.03
C VAL A 476 -12.85 3.85 -15.30
N THR A 477 -13.29 3.74 -14.04
CA THR A 477 -13.76 4.91 -13.28
C THR A 477 -13.43 4.80 -11.78
N PRO A 478 -12.96 5.88 -11.14
CA PRO A 478 -12.71 5.91 -9.70
C PRO A 478 -13.95 6.24 -8.85
N PHE A 479 -15.09 6.55 -9.49
CA PHE A 479 -16.32 6.97 -8.80
C PHE A 479 -16.13 8.17 -7.85
N SER A 480 -15.18 9.06 -8.15
CA SER A 480 -14.82 10.19 -7.27
C SER A 480 -15.88 11.28 -7.15
N TRP A 481 -16.96 11.21 -7.94
CA TRP A 481 -18.09 12.13 -8.02
C TRP A 481 -17.86 13.54 -7.45
N LEU A 482 -17.71 14.52 -8.35
CA LEU A 482 -17.55 15.91 -7.98
C LEU A 482 -18.71 16.72 -8.57
N GLU A 483 -19.35 17.55 -7.76
CA GLU A 483 -20.51 18.36 -8.17
C GLU A 483 -20.19 19.34 -9.31
N ASP A 484 -18.91 19.74 -9.45
CA ASP A 484 -18.40 20.54 -10.57
C ASP A 484 -18.61 19.88 -11.94
N PHE A 485 -18.72 18.53 -11.97
CA PHE A 485 -18.88 17.76 -13.20
C PHE A 485 -20.25 17.12 -13.30
N THR A 486 -20.71 16.47 -12.22
CA THR A 486 -21.97 15.73 -12.19
C THR A 486 -22.82 16.26 -11.03
N PRO A 487 -24.02 16.82 -11.28
CA PRO A 487 -24.94 17.19 -10.22
C PRO A 487 -25.21 15.99 -9.30
N LYS A 488 -25.29 16.22 -7.98
CA LYS A 488 -25.47 15.15 -6.98
C LYS A 488 -26.68 14.26 -7.25
N SER A 489 -27.76 14.82 -7.82
CA SER A 489 -28.96 14.08 -8.24
C SER A 489 -28.73 13.08 -9.38
N LYS A 490 -27.59 13.16 -10.08
CA LYS A 490 -27.20 12.28 -11.18
C LYS A 490 -26.02 11.38 -10.84
N TRP A 491 -25.55 11.38 -9.60
CA TRP A 491 -24.53 10.43 -9.16
C TRP A 491 -25.10 9.01 -9.18
N LEU A 492 -24.34 8.06 -9.70
CA LEU A 492 -24.78 6.66 -9.68
C LEU A 492 -24.81 6.10 -8.25
N GLY A 493 -24.01 6.65 -7.34
CA GLY A 493 -23.94 6.24 -5.94
C GLY A 493 -22.99 7.15 -5.16
N GLY A 494 -22.53 6.72 -4.00
CA GLY A 494 -21.73 7.55 -3.09
C GLY A 494 -22.58 8.42 -2.16
N TYR A 495 -23.82 8.00 -1.89
CA TYR A 495 -24.76 8.65 -0.98
C TYR A 495 -25.54 7.60 -0.18
N GLU A 496 -26.30 8.05 0.82
CA GLU A 496 -27.21 7.21 1.61
C GLU A 496 -28.66 7.46 1.19
N GLU A 497 -29.44 6.39 1.09
CA GLU A 497 -30.88 6.42 0.82
C GLU A 497 -31.58 5.51 1.84
N ASN A 498 -32.55 6.04 2.59
CA ASN A 498 -33.27 5.32 3.65
C ASN A 498 -32.38 4.64 4.72
N GLY A 499 -31.20 5.21 4.98
CA GLY A 499 -30.23 4.68 5.95
C GLY A 499 -29.33 3.55 5.40
N GLU A 500 -29.42 3.26 4.11
CA GLU A 500 -28.53 2.31 3.43
C GLU A 500 -27.57 3.03 2.48
N ALA A 501 -26.32 2.58 2.43
CA ALA A 501 -25.32 3.12 1.53
C ALA A 501 -25.59 2.65 0.09
N VAL A 502 -25.73 3.60 -0.84
CA VAL A 502 -25.87 3.32 -2.27
C VAL A 502 -24.51 3.41 -2.93
N HIS A 503 -23.93 2.27 -3.33
CA HIS A 503 -22.61 2.23 -3.96
C HIS A 503 -22.68 2.37 -5.49
N SER A 504 -21.82 3.24 -6.04
CA SER A 504 -21.74 3.52 -7.48
C SER A 504 -21.48 2.28 -8.34
N LYS A 505 -20.63 1.36 -7.86
CA LYS A 505 -20.29 0.10 -8.55
C LYS A 505 -21.51 -0.81 -8.75
N ASP A 506 -22.38 -0.89 -7.73
CA ASP A 506 -23.55 -1.77 -7.74
C ASP A 506 -24.62 -1.19 -8.66
N GLN A 507 -24.77 0.13 -8.65
CA GLN A 507 -25.67 0.84 -9.55
C GLN A 507 -25.19 0.81 -11.00
N LEU A 508 -23.87 0.94 -11.25
CA LEU A 508 -23.30 0.72 -12.58
C LEU A 508 -23.63 -0.68 -13.10
N GLN A 509 -23.48 -1.71 -12.26
CA GLN A 509 -23.81 -3.08 -12.64
C GLN A 509 -25.28 -3.26 -13.00
N LYS A 510 -26.20 -2.79 -12.15
CA LYS A 510 -27.65 -2.82 -12.44
C LYS A 510 -27.98 -2.12 -13.75
N LEU A 511 -27.39 -0.95 -13.99
CA LEU A 511 -27.64 -0.17 -15.20
C LEU A 511 -27.11 -0.84 -16.47
N MET A 512 -25.93 -1.45 -16.41
CA MET A 512 -25.35 -2.18 -17.54
C MET A 512 -26.15 -3.44 -17.86
N GLU A 513 -26.51 -4.23 -16.84
CA GLU A 513 -27.32 -5.45 -17.00
C GLU A 513 -28.71 -5.14 -17.58
N ALA A 514 -29.36 -4.08 -17.10
CA ALA A 514 -30.64 -3.62 -17.64
C ALA A 514 -30.57 -3.21 -19.12
N ARG A 515 -29.36 -2.91 -19.62
CA ARG A 515 -29.09 -2.53 -21.02
C ARG A 515 -28.59 -3.70 -21.87
N GLY A 516 -28.66 -4.92 -21.35
CA GLY A 516 -28.28 -6.14 -22.04
C GLY A 516 -26.80 -6.50 -21.93
N PHE A 517 -26.01 -5.80 -21.12
CA PHE A 517 -24.59 -6.10 -20.96
C PHE A 517 -24.34 -7.11 -19.83
N THR A 518 -23.46 -8.06 -20.08
CA THR A 518 -22.96 -9.01 -19.07
C THR A 518 -21.54 -8.63 -18.65
N LYS A 519 -21.29 -8.51 -17.34
CA LYS A 519 -19.94 -8.26 -16.80
C LYS A 519 -19.05 -9.50 -17.02
N LEU A 520 -17.91 -9.29 -17.66
CA LEU A 520 -16.90 -10.34 -17.92
C LEU A 520 -15.77 -10.33 -16.91
N SER A 521 -15.30 -9.14 -16.53
CA SER A 521 -14.21 -9.00 -15.55
C SER A 521 -14.27 -7.66 -14.82
N GLN A 522 -13.63 -7.63 -13.66
CA GLN A 522 -13.51 -6.45 -12.80
C GLN A 522 -12.15 -6.51 -12.11
N GLN A 523 -11.40 -5.40 -12.14
CA GLN A 523 -10.12 -5.28 -11.46
C GLN A 523 -9.87 -3.83 -11.04
N LYS A 524 -8.99 -3.64 -10.06
CA LYS A 524 -8.46 -2.32 -9.71
C LYS A 524 -7.30 -2.00 -10.63
N LEU A 525 -7.28 -0.82 -11.25
CA LEU A 525 -6.23 -0.42 -12.19
C LEU A 525 -5.56 0.88 -11.73
N PRO A 526 -4.50 0.82 -10.91
CA PRO A 526 -3.83 2.03 -10.43
C PRO A 526 -3.32 2.92 -11.56
N LEU A 527 -3.49 4.24 -11.40
CA LEU A 527 -2.93 5.26 -12.30
C LEU A 527 -2.39 6.46 -11.51
N VAL A 528 -1.44 7.17 -12.12
CA VAL A 528 -0.81 8.36 -11.55
C VAL A 528 -0.99 9.53 -12.50
N ILE A 529 -1.48 10.66 -11.98
CA ILE A 529 -1.51 11.94 -12.70
C ILE A 529 -0.45 12.85 -12.10
N ARG A 530 0.46 13.35 -12.93
CA ARG A 530 1.50 14.30 -12.49
C ARG A 530 0.92 15.72 -12.42
N GLU A 531 1.03 16.35 -11.26
CA GLU A 531 0.73 17.78 -11.12
C GLU A 531 1.95 18.66 -11.39
N HIS A 532 3.11 18.29 -10.85
CA HIS A 532 4.44 18.87 -11.15
C HIS A 532 5.54 17.88 -10.74
N GLN A 533 6.84 18.23 -10.83
CA GLN A 533 7.96 17.29 -10.63
C GLN A 533 7.92 16.53 -9.29
N ARG A 534 7.30 17.10 -8.24
CA ARG A 534 7.25 16.56 -6.89
C ARG A 534 5.83 16.32 -6.35
N LYS A 535 4.79 16.50 -7.17
CA LYS A 535 3.39 16.30 -6.75
C LYS A 535 2.64 15.46 -7.78
N TYR A 536 2.02 14.40 -7.27
CA TYR A 536 1.32 13.39 -8.05
C TYR A 536 -0.01 13.05 -7.38
N GLN A 537 -1.01 12.72 -8.18
CA GLN A 537 -2.27 12.14 -7.72
C GLN A 537 -2.26 10.65 -8.03
N TYR A 538 -2.34 9.82 -7.00
CA TYR A 538 -2.50 8.37 -7.12
C TYR A 538 -3.98 8.01 -7.06
N ILE A 539 -4.48 7.36 -8.10
CA ILE A 539 -5.90 7.03 -8.24
C ILE A 539 -6.01 5.52 -8.51
N VAL A 540 -6.93 4.83 -7.83
CA VAL A 540 -7.19 3.40 -8.04
C VAL A 540 -8.61 3.22 -8.58
N PRO A 541 -8.84 3.48 -9.87
CA PRO A 541 -10.14 3.26 -10.49
C PRO A 541 -10.49 1.77 -10.58
N GLU A 542 -11.79 1.53 -10.65
CA GLU A 542 -12.35 0.25 -11.01
C GLU A 542 -12.43 0.13 -12.53
N ALA A 543 -11.78 -0.89 -13.08
CA ALA A 543 -11.83 -1.27 -14.48
C ALA A 543 -12.76 -2.48 -14.64
N THR A 544 -13.81 -2.33 -15.44
CA THR A 544 -14.79 -3.38 -15.73
C THR A 544 -14.87 -3.63 -17.23
N VAL A 545 -15.02 -4.89 -17.61
CA VAL A 545 -15.25 -5.32 -18.99
C VAL A 545 -16.64 -5.91 -19.10
N TRP A 546 -17.39 -5.48 -20.10
CA TRP A 546 -18.78 -5.85 -20.35
C TRP A 546 -18.94 -6.38 -21.76
N ARG A 547 -19.79 -7.38 -21.96
CA ARG A 547 -20.18 -7.87 -23.29
C ARG A 547 -21.65 -7.57 -23.54
N ARG A 548 -21.97 -6.98 -24.69
CA ARG A 548 -23.35 -6.70 -25.13
C ARG A 548 -24.08 -7.95 -25.61
#